data_AF-A0A3D0DEH1-F1
#
_entry.id   AF-A0A3D0DEH1-F1
#
_cell.length_a   1.000
_cell.length_b   1.000
_cell.length_c   1.000
_cell.angle_alpha   90.00
_cell.angle_beta   90.00
_cell.angle_gamma   90.00
#
_symmetry.space_group_name_H-M   'P 1'
#
loop_
_entity.id
_entity.type
_entity.pdbx_description
1 polymer ?
#
loop_
_entity_poly.entity_id
_entity_poly.type
_entity_poly.pdbx_seq_one_letter_code
_entity_poly.pdbx_strand_id
1 'polypeptide(L)'
;MKTLFVSAAIILLFGMAPCAMAYGVIDVIVYNVDGVTPLPHVHILTYDSLNVVRADEVSDSLGRYALSISPGTYHEHLTKIGFVTGDINHIVVVDNETTHVSFNMQLSSCCCDYIIGDANGSGILTGLDVTFSVRYFKGGPHPPYSCECTPGHTWYISGDVNASCTFDGLDVTYMVRYFKGGSPPAPCPSCPPVPYKTIR
;
A
#
# COMPACT_ATOMS: atom_id res chain seq x y z
N MET A 1 -41.45 -76.78 21.78
CA MET A 1 -40.28 -75.93 21.42
C MET A 1 -40.76 -74.90 20.40
N LYS A 2 -40.78 -73.61 20.76
CA LYS A 2 -41.18 -72.50 19.87
C LYS A 2 -39.94 -71.99 19.14
N THR A 3 -39.94 -72.07 17.82
CA THR A 3 -38.89 -71.55 16.94
C THR A 3 -39.18 -70.08 16.64
N LEU A 4 -38.31 -69.16 17.09
CA LEU A 4 -38.33 -67.75 16.71
C LEU A 4 -37.70 -67.59 15.32
N PHE A 5 -38.42 -66.97 14.39
CA PHE A 5 -37.84 -66.39 13.17
C PHE A 5 -37.41 -64.96 13.48
N VAL A 6 -36.11 -64.67 13.39
CA VAL A 6 -35.58 -63.30 13.40
C VAL A 6 -35.44 -62.85 11.95
N SER A 7 -36.25 -61.88 11.55
CA SER A 7 -36.16 -61.21 10.26
C SER A 7 -35.05 -60.16 10.32
N ALA A 8 -34.03 -60.31 9.49
CA ALA A 8 -32.97 -59.31 9.35
C ALA A 8 -33.49 -58.15 8.48
N ALA A 9 -33.76 -57.01 9.11
CA ALA A 9 -34.01 -55.77 8.39
C ALA A 9 -32.67 -55.24 7.83
N ILE A 10 -32.52 -55.30 6.51
CA ILE A 10 -31.44 -54.60 5.80
C ILE A 10 -31.78 -53.11 5.83
N ILE A 11 -31.11 -52.38 6.72
CA ILE A 11 -31.13 -50.91 6.72
C ILE A 11 -30.20 -50.47 5.58
N LEU A 12 -30.79 -50.09 4.44
CA LEU A 12 -30.08 -49.32 3.41
C LEU A 12 -29.77 -47.94 4.00
N LEU A 13 -28.55 -47.76 4.50
CA LEU A 13 -27.99 -46.42 4.71
C LEU A 13 -27.81 -45.78 3.32
N PHE A 14 -28.71 -44.85 2.97
CA PHE A 14 -28.41 -43.85 1.96
C PHE A 14 -27.21 -43.05 2.46
N GLY A 15 -26.03 -43.36 1.95
CA GLY A 15 -24.86 -42.52 2.14
C GLY A 15 -25.17 -41.15 1.55
N MET A 16 -25.45 -40.18 2.40
CA MET A 16 -25.39 -38.77 2.01
C MET A 16 -23.94 -38.54 1.58
N ALA A 17 -23.72 -38.39 0.27
CA ALA A 17 -22.46 -37.89 -0.23
C ALA A 17 -22.16 -36.59 0.53
N PRO A 18 -20.93 -36.40 1.06
CA PRO A 18 -20.58 -35.12 1.65
C PRO A 18 -20.87 -34.05 0.62
N CYS A 19 -21.73 -33.10 0.99
CA CYS A 19 -22.05 -31.94 0.16
C CYS A 19 -20.71 -31.32 -0.22
N ALA A 20 -20.33 -31.44 -1.49
CA ALA A 20 -19.07 -30.89 -1.98
C ALA A 20 -19.08 -29.40 -1.62
N MET A 21 -18.07 -28.94 -0.88
CA MET A 21 -17.97 -27.53 -0.55
C MET A 21 -17.80 -26.78 -1.87
N ALA A 22 -18.86 -26.09 -2.25
CA ALA A 22 -18.93 -25.20 -3.39
C ALA A 22 -17.98 -24.02 -3.16
N TYR A 23 -17.05 -23.78 -4.08
CA TYR A 23 -16.10 -22.68 -4.03
C TYR A 23 -16.10 -21.97 -5.38
N GLY A 24 -16.05 -20.64 -5.34
CA GLY A 24 -15.66 -19.82 -6.48
C GLY A 24 -14.27 -19.26 -6.30
N VAL A 25 -13.79 -18.53 -7.30
CA VAL A 25 -12.47 -17.88 -7.28
C VAL A 25 -12.62 -16.38 -7.47
N ILE A 26 -11.95 -15.59 -6.63
CA ILE A 26 -11.66 -14.18 -6.93
C ILE A 26 -10.29 -14.13 -7.61
N ASP A 27 -10.21 -13.57 -8.81
CA ASP A 27 -8.95 -13.37 -9.55
C ASP A 27 -8.76 -11.87 -9.81
N VAL A 28 -7.81 -11.28 -9.10
CA VAL A 28 -7.53 -9.84 -9.12
C VAL A 28 -6.25 -9.59 -9.89
N ILE A 29 -6.26 -8.56 -10.73
CA ILE A 29 -5.05 -7.95 -11.26
C ILE A 29 -4.98 -6.48 -10.86
N VAL A 30 -3.86 -6.11 -10.23
CA VAL A 30 -3.59 -4.74 -9.81
C VAL A 30 -2.62 -4.11 -10.79
N TYR A 31 -2.97 -2.93 -11.29
CA TYR A 31 -2.13 -2.13 -12.17
C TYR A 31 -1.61 -0.88 -11.47
N ASN A 32 -0.52 -0.36 -12.03
CA ASN A 32 0.01 0.96 -11.70
C ASN A 32 -0.96 2.06 -12.19
N VAL A 33 -0.64 3.33 -11.95
CA VAL A 33 -1.45 4.49 -12.38
C VAL A 33 -1.65 4.58 -13.88
N ASP A 34 -0.78 3.96 -14.66
CA ASP A 34 -0.90 3.90 -16.12
C ASP A 34 -2.03 2.96 -16.58
N GLY A 35 -2.57 2.13 -15.68
CA GLY A 35 -3.62 1.15 -15.96
C GLY A 35 -3.18 0.00 -16.87
N VAL A 36 -1.88 -0.16 -17.10
CA VAL A 36 -1.33 -1.16 -18.04
C VAL A 36 -0.20 -1.95 -17.41
N THR A 37 0.68 -1.32 -16.63
CA THR A 37 1.81 -1.99 -15.98
C THR A 37 1.31 -2.75 -14.76
N PRO A 38 1.43 -4.09 -14.70
CA PRO A 38 1.03 -4.84 -13.51
C PRO A 38 1.87 -4.45 -12.30
N LEU A 39 1.23 -4.36 -11.14
CA LEU A 39 1.83 -3.83 -9.92
C LEU A 39 2.04 -4.94 -8.88
N PRO A 40 3.28 -5.43 -8.70
CA PRO A 40 3.58 -6.48 -7.75
C PRO A 40 3.66 -5.95 -6.32
N HIS A 41 3.57 -6.84 -5.33
CA HIS A 41 3.70 -6.52 -3.91
C HIS A 41 2.68 -5.49 -3.39
N VAL A 42 1.42 -5.63 -3.79
CA VAL A 42 0.27 -4.90 -3.21
C VAL A 42 -0.31 -5.78 -2.12
N HIS A 43 -0.50 -5.25 -0.92
CA HIS A 43 -1.11 -5.98 0.19
C HIS A 43 -2.63 -5.91 0.08
N ILE A 44 -3.30 -7.05 0.08
CA ILE A 44 -4.72 -7.23 -0.23
C ILE A 44 -5.38 -7.96 0.92
N LEU A 45 -6.31 -7.28 1.59
CA LEU A 45 -7.17 -7.87 2.62
C LEU A 45 -8.56 -8.12 2.02
N THR A 46 -9.00 -9.37 2.04
CA THR A 46 -10.34 -9.77 1.57
C THR A 46 -11.28 -9.86 2.74
N TYR A 47 -12.42 -9.18 2.67
CA TYR A 47 -13.46 -9.16 3.69
C TYR A 47 -14.78 -9.70 3.13
N ASP A 48 -15.53 -10.43 3.95
CA ASP A 48 -16.91 -10.78 3.63
C ASP A 48 -17.89 -9.63 3.91
N SER A 49 -19.17 -9.83 3.56
CA SER A 49 -20.25 -8.85 3.81
C SER A 49 -20.45 -8.45 5.27
N LEU A 50 -19.88 -9.18 6.24
CA LEU A 50 -19.93 -8.88 7.66
C LEU A 50 -18.66 -8.15 8.15
N ASN A 51 -17.79 -7.72 7.22
CA ASN A 51 -16.48 -7.12 7.48
C ASN A 51 -15.52 -8.05 8.25
N VAL A 52 -15.65 -9.37 8.09
CA VAL A 52 -14.71 -10.33 8.65
C VAL A 52 -13.63 -10.63 7.62
N VAL A 53 -12.36 -10.53 8.01
CA VAL A 53 -11.21 -10.88 7.15
C VAL A 53 -11.25 -12.36 6.83
N ARG A 54 -11.19 -12.69 5.53
CA ARG A 54 -11.17 -14.06 5.00
C ARG A 54 -9.82 -14.43 4.41
N ALA A 55 -9.06 -13.45 3.93
CA ALA A 55 -7.70 -13.63 3.44
C ALA A 55 -6.88 -12.35 3.62
N ASP A 56 -5.58 -12.52 3.72
CA ASP A 56 -4.57 -11.48 3.83
C ASP A 56 -3.35 -11.91 3.01
N GLU A 57 -3.19 -11.33 1.82
CA GLU A 57 -2.20 -11.78 0.85
C GLU A 57 -1.54 -10.61 0.11
N VAL A 58 -0.55 -10.93 -0.70
CA VAL A 58 0.25 -9.95 -1.45
C VAL A 58 0.26 -10.33 -2.92
N SER A 59 0.06 -9.34 -3.80
CA SER A 59 0.10 -9.58 -5.26
C SER A 59 1.47 -10.06 -5.72
N ASP A 60 1.47 -11.00 -6.67
CA ASP A 60 2.67 -11.62 -7.24
C ASP A 60 3.45 -10.68 -8.17
N SER A 61 4.52 -11.19 -8.80
CA SER A 61 5.35 -10.42 -9.75
C SER A 61 4.60 -9.94 -11.00
N LEU A 62 3.43 -10.51 -11.29
CA LEU A 62 2.52 -10.15 -12.39
C LEU A 62 1.35 -9.29 -11.89
N GLY A 63 1.41 -8.79 -10.65
CA GLY A 63 0.36 -7.99 -10.02
C GLY A 63 -0.93 -8.75 -9.76
N ARG A 64 -0.88 -10.09 -9.75
CA ARG A 64 -2.05 -10.95 -9.60
C ARG A 64 -2.20 -11.49 -8.18
N TYR A 65 -3.44 -11.71 -7.80
CA TYR A 65 -3.85 -12.39 -6.57
C TYR A 65 -5.07 -13.25 -6.88
N ALA A 66 -5.10 -14.50 -6.42
CA ALA A 66 -6.23 -15.40 -6.63
C ALA A 66 -6.60 -16.17 -5.37
N LEU A 67 -7.88 -16.16 -5.01
CA LEU A 67 -8.40 -16.79 -3.79
C LEU A 67 -9.59 -17.70 -4.11
N SER A 68 -9.52 -18.96 -3.69
CA SER A 68 -10.68 -19.86 -3.67
C SER A 68 -11.49 -19.68 -2.39
N ILE A 69 -12.75 -19.26 -2.51
CA ILE A 69 -13.60 -18.91 -1.37
C ILE A 69 -15.06 -19.31 -1.61
N SER A 70 -15.81 -19.52 -0.53
CA SER A 70 -17.24 -19.84 -0.61
C SER A 70 -18.01 -18.77 -1.40
N PRO A 71 -19.07 -19.14 -2.14
CA PRO A 71 -19.92 -18.17 -2.81
C PRO A 71 -20.48 -17.12 -1.83
N GLY A 72 -20.54 -15.86 -2.27
CA GLY A 72 -20.92 -14.74 -1.43
C GLY A 72 -20.55 -13.39 -2.02
N THR A 73 -20.73 -12.33 -1.24
CA THR A 73 -20.30 -10.97 -1.60
C THR A 73 -19.16 -10.52 -0.70
N TYR A 74 -18.12 -9.99 -1.34
CA TYR A 74 -16.86 -9.62 -0.74
C TYR A 74 -16.48 -8.18 -1.11
N HIS A 75 -15.54 -7.64 -0.36
CA HIS A 75 -14.81 -6.44 -0.72
C HIS A 75 -13.34 -6.61 -0.36
N GLU A 76 -12.49 -5.89 -1.08
CA GLU A 76 -11.04 -5.94 -0.91
C GLU A 76 -10.50 -4.58 -0.53
N HIS A 77 -9.51 -4.59 0.36
CA HIS A 77 -8.77 -3.42 0.77
C HIS A 77 -7.31 -3.57 0.32
N LEU A 78 -6.86 -2.65 -0.54
CA LEU A 78 -5.56 -2.70 -1.19
C LEU A 78 -4.65 -1.60 -0.66
N THR A 79 -3.47 -1.98 -0.19
CA THR A 79 -2.49 -1.05 0.36
C THR A 79 -1.12 -1.28 -0.26
N LYS A 80 -0.46 -0.18 -0.62
CA LYS A 80 0.93 -0.19 -1.08
C LYS A 80 1.55 1.16 -0.81
N ILE A 81 2.78 1.17 -0.27
CA ILE A 81 3.54 2.40 -0.05
C ILE A 81 3.69 3.16 -1.39
N GLY A 82 3.47 4.47 -1.36
CA GLY A 82 3.49 5.35 -2.54
C GLY A 82 2.14 5.48 -3.26
N PHE A 83 1.12 4.70 -2.87
CA PHE A 83 -0.20 4.73 -3.47
C PHE A 83 -1.27 5.09 -2.44
N VAL A 84 -2.37 5.68 -2.92
CA VAL A 84 -3.57 5.83 -2.10
C VAL A 84 -4.15 4.44 -1.85
N THR A 85 -4.59 4.19 -0.62
CA THR A 85 -5.35 2.99 -0.28
C THR A 85 -6.58 2.87 -1.19
N GLY A 86 -6.77 1.68 -1.74
CA GLY A 86 -7.88 1.38 -2.65
C GLY A 86 -8.87 0.41 -2.01
N ASP A 87 -10.14 0.53 -2.39
CA ASP A 87 -11.19 -0.42 -2.01
C ASP A 87 -11.94 -0.90 -3.25
N ILE A 88 -12.09 -2.21 -3.37
CA ILE A 88 -12.96 -2.84 -4.37
C ILE A 88 -14.18 -3.38 -3.65
N ASN A 89 -15.36 -2.89 -4.01
CA ASN A 89 -16.60 -3.24 -3.33
C ASN A 89 -17.47 -4.13 -4.21
N HIS A 90 -18.36 -4.91 -3.58
CA HIS A 90 -19.38 -5.72 -4.26
C HIS A 90 -18.81 -6.79 -5.21
N ILE A 91 -17.75 -7.47 -4.81
CA ILE A 91 -17.23 -8.64 -5.53
C ILE A 91 -18.15 -9.82 -5.25
N VAL A 92 -18.87 -10.30 -6.28
CA VAL A 92 -19.82 -11.41 -6.14
C VAL A 92 -19.15 -12.70 -6.61
N VAL A 93 -18.95 -13.64 -5.70
CA VAL A 93 -18.39 -14.97 -5.98
C VAL A 93 -19.52 -15.96 -6.13
N VAL A 94 -19.55 -16.67 -7.25
CA VAL A 94 -20.50 -17.74 -7.57
C VAL A 94 -19.79 -19.08 -7.55
N ASP A 95 -20.52 -20.16 -7.24
CA ASP A 95 -19.97 -21.51 -7.18
C ASP A 95 -19.38 -21.96 -8.52
N ASN A 96 -18.19 -22.53 -8.48
CA ASN A 96 -17.42 -23.03 -9.63
C ASN A 96 -17.17 -21.98 -10.72
N GLU A 97 -17.29 -20.69 -10.39
CA GLU A 97 -16.99 -19.58 -11.30
C GLU A 97 -15.79 -18.78 -10.81
N THR A 98 -15.12 -18.11 -11.74
CA THR A 98 -14.05 -17.15 -11.45
C THR A 98 -14.56 -15.74 -11.70
N THR A 99 -14.48 -14.90 -10.67
CA THR A 99 -14.79 -13.48 -10.74
C THR A 99 -13.50 -12.72 -11.01
N HIS A 100 -13.36 -12.21 -12.22
CA HIS A 100 -12.19 -11.41 -12.61
C HIS A 100 -12.40 -9.94 -12.25
N VAL A 101 -11.44 -9.36 -11.54
CA VAL A 101 -11.46 -7.98 -11.09
C VAL A 101 -10.14 -7.31 -11.46
N SER A 102 -10.20 -6.06 -11.92
CA SER A 102 -9.02 -5.24 -12.10
C SER A 102 -9.10 -3.97 -11.28
N PHE A 103 -7.95 -3.54 -10.76
CA PHE A 103 -7.85 -2.29 -10.00
C PHE A 103 -6.62 -1.51 -10.42
N ASN A 104 -6.80 -0.23 -10.75
CA ASN A 104 -5.71 0.68 -11.04
C ASN A 104 -5.42 1.48 -9.78
N MET A 105 -4.26 1.24 -9.16
CA MET A 105 -3.86 2.05 -8.00
C MET A 105 -3.72 3.50 -8.42
N GLN A 106 -4.11 4.41 -7.53
CA GLN A 106 -3.85 5.83 -7.69
C GLN A 106 -2.57 6.17 -6.95
N LEU A 107 -1.65 6.90 -7.58
CA LEU A 107 -0.50 7.46 -6.88
C LEU A 107 -1.03 8.31 -5.74
N SER A 108 -0.42 8.15 -4.56
CA SER A 108 -0.63 9.10 -3.49
C SER A 108 0.06 10.40 -3.93
N SER A 109 -0.71 11.28 -4.59
CA SER A 109 -0.23 12.49 -5.29
C SER A 109 0.49 13.52 -4.42
N CYS A 110 0.52 13.27 -3.13
CA CYS A 110 0.98 14.16 -2.09
C CYS A 110 0.75 13.22 -0.90
N CYS A 111 1.67 12.97 0.00
CA CYS A 111 2.49 13.98 0.61
C CYS A 111 3.38 13.18 1.54
N CYS A 112 4.65 13.49 1.52
CA CYS A 112 5.50 13.06 2.61
C CYS A 112 5.07 13.85 3.86
N ASP A 113 4.95 13.20 5.00
CA ASP A 113 4.87 13.93 6.27
C ASP A 113 6.28 14.35 6.65
N TYR A 114 6.62 15.61 6.37
CA TYR A 114 7.90 16.20 6.68
C TYR A 114 7.76 17.67 6.99
N ILE A 115 8.79 18.20 7.64
CA ILE A 115 8.97 19.63 7.83
C ILE A 115 10.05 20.09 6.85
N ILE A 116 9.77 21.20 6.17
CA ILE A 116 10.69 21.77 5.18
C ILE A 116 12.00 22.14 5.89
N GLY A 117 13.12 21.56 5.44
CA GLY A 117 14.44 21.77 6.02
C GLY A 117 14.78 20.90 7.23
N ASP A 118 13.87 20.07 7.74
CA ASP A 118 14.16 19.11 8.82
C ASP A 118 14.87 17.87 8.25
N ALA A 119 16.11 18.06 7.81
CA ALA A 119 16.92 17.02 7.19
C ALA A 119 17.32 15.92 8.19
N ASN A 120 17.38 16.22 9.49
CA ASN A 120 17.76 15.24 10.51
C ASN A 120 16.58 14.55 11.23
N GLY A 121 15.34 14.96 10.97
CA GLY A 121 14.14 14.36 11.56
C GLY A 121 13.85 14.76 13.00
N SER A 122 14.31 15.92 13.43
CA SER A 122 14.11 16.44 14.79
C SER A 122 12.77 17.16 15.00
N GLY A 123 12.02 17.39 13.92
CA GLY A 123 10.74 18.07 13.95
C GLY A 123 10.85 19.60 13.85
N ILE A 124 12.02 20.15 13.52
CA ILE A 124 12.24 21.59 13.36
C ILE A 124 13.50 21.88 12.53
N LEU A 125 13.44 22.86 11.63
CA LEU A 125 14.62 23.34 10.90
C LEU A 125 15.51 24.20 11.81
N THR A 126 16.73 23.75 12.04
CA THR A 126 17.77 24.43 12.82
C THR A 126 19.14 24.37 12.13
N GLY A 127 20.17 24.97 12.72
CA GLY A 127 21.55 24.81 12.25
C GLY A 127 22.06 23.36 12.31
N LEU A 128 21.39 22.47 13.05
CA LEU A 128 21.73 21.05 13.09
C LEU A 128 21.38 20.33 11.79
N ASP A 129 20.34 20.78 11.08
CA ASP A 129 19.94 20.24 9.77
C ASP A 129 20.95 20.59 8.69
N VAL A 130 21.52 21.79 8.75
CA VAL A 130 22.66 22.19 7.90
C VAL A 130 23.84 21.27 8.15
N THR A 131 24.19 21.06 9.41
CA THR A 131 25.33 20.22 9.80
C THR A 131 25.11 18.76 9.40
N PHE A 132 23.89 18.26 9.58
CA PHE A 132 23.48 16.93 9.16
C PHE A 132 23.57 16.76 7.65
N SER A 133 23.08 17.74 6.88
CA SER A 133 23.14 17.72 5.41
C SER A 133 24.57 17.67 4.89
N VAL A 134 25.47 18.50 5.46
CA VAL A 134 26.91 18.44 5.14
C VAL A 134 27.51 17.07 5.48
N ARG A 135 27.14 16.50 6.63
CA ARG A 135 27.61 15.17 7.05
C ARG A 135 27.11 14.09 6.09
N TYR A 136 25.85 14.16 5.66
CA TYR A 136 25.27 13.25 4.67
C TYR A 136 26.06 13.28 3.36
N PHE A 137 26.30 14.48 2.78
CA PHE A 137 27.09 14.60 1.54
C PHE A 137 28.55 14.16 1.67
N LYS A 138 29.06 14.05 2.90
CA LYS A 138 30.39 13.47 3.20
C LYS A 138 30.38 11.96 3.44
N GLY A 139 29.27 11.27 3.11
CA GLY A 139 29.11 9.82 3.32
C GLY A 139 28.56 9.44 4.70
N GLY A 140 27.85 10.37 5.35
CA GLY A 140 27.16 10.11 6.61
C GLY A 140 25.86 9.32 6.44
N PRO A 141 25.10 9.16 7.55
CA PRO A 141 23.78 8.55 7.51
C PRO A 141 22.83 9.28 6.56
N HIS A 142 21.95 8.51 5.91
CA HIS A 142 20.95 9.06 5.00
C HIS A 142 19.84 9.79 5.79
N PRO A 143 19.26 10.88 5.25
CA PRO A 143 18.09 11.52 5.84
C PRO A 143 16.92 10.53 6.03
N PRO A 144 16.15 10.67 7.12
CA PRO A 144 15.07 9.76 7.46
C PRO A 144 13.86 9.90 6.53
N TYR A 145 13.67 11.09 5.95
CA TYR A 145 12.56 11.37 5.04
C TYR A 145 13.02 11.22 3.59
N SER A 146 12.49 10.20 2.93
CA SER A 146 12.66 10.01 1.49
C SER A 146 11.34 9.64 0.84
N CYS A 147 11.09 10.17 -0.35
CA CYS A 147 9.86 9.90 -1.10
C CYS A 147 10.10 9.86 -2.60
N GLU A 148 9.27 9.07 -3.26
CA GLU A 148 9.17 9.05 -4.71
C GLU A 148 8.23 10.16 -5.17
N CYS A 149 8.80 11.22 -5.75
CA CYS A 149 8.07 12.41 -6.19
C CYS A 149 7.74 12.41 -7.67
N THR A 150 8.47 11.60 -8.43
CA THR A 150 8.18 11.26 -9.82
C THR A 150 8.49 9.77 -10.00
N PRO A 151 7.80 9.06 -10.90
CA PRO A 151 8.02 7.62 -11.10
C PRO A 151 9.50 7.29 -11.34
N GLY A 152 10.05 6.39 -10.53
CA GLY A 152 11.45 5.96 -10.60
C GLY A 152 12.45 6.86 -9.86
N HIS A 153 12.00 7.87 -9.13
CA HIS A 153 12.87 8.89 -8.53
C HIS A 153 12.53 9.15 -7.06
N THR A 154 13.26 8.48 -6.17
CA THR A 154 13.19 8.70 -4.71
C THR A 154 14.24 9.75 -4.27
N TRP A 155 13.80 10.78 -3.56
CA TRP A 155 14.65 11.88 -3.10
C TRP A 155 14.52 12.10 -1.59
N TYR A 156 15.53 12.77 -1.00
CA TYR A 156 15.48 13.24 0.37
C TYR A 156 14.76 14.58 0.47
N ILE A 157 13.44 14.49 0.41
CA ILE A 157 12.50 15.60 0.25
C ILE A 157 12.51 16.64 1.36
N SER A 158 12.89 16.30 2.61
CA SER A 158 12.97 17.30 3.67
C SER A 158 14.19 18.22 3.53
N GLY A 159 15.19 17.78 2.77
CA GLY A 159 16.40 18.54 2.49
C GLY A 159 16.28 19.49 1.31
N ASP A 160 15.32 19.29 0.39
CA ASP A 160 15.04 20.22 -0.71
C ASP A 160 14.35 21.47 -0.15
N VAL A 161 15.11 22.55 -0.05
CA VAL A 161 14.66 23.83 0.53
C VAL A 161 14.61 24.95 -0.49
N ASN A 162 15.01 24.68 -1.73
CA ASN A 162 15.06 25.66 -2.81
C ASN A 162 14.06 25.34 -3.95
N ALA A 163 13.21 24.33 -3.75
CA ALA A 163 12.18 23.87 -4.67
C ALA A 163 12.71 23.33 -6.01
N SER A 164 13.94 22.78 -6.03
CA SER A 164 14.54 22.20 -7.23
C SER A 164 14.14 20.75 -7.48
N CYS A 165 13.41 20.12 -6.54
CA CYS A 165 13.05 18.71 -6.60
C CYS A 165 14.29 17.79 -6.62
N THR A 166 15.36 18.23 -5.96
CA THR A 166 16.62 17.49 -5.75
C THR A 166 17.18 17.88 -4.39
N PHE A 167 17.95 16.99 -3.76
CA PHE A 167 18.70 17.33 -2.54
C PHE A 167 20.20 17.31 -2.80
N ASP A 168 20.82 18.49 -2.85
CA ASP A 168 22.25 18.66 -3.14
C ASP A 168 22.92 19.77 -2.30
N GLY A 169 24.15 20.17 -2.68
CA GLY A 169 24.90 21.22 -1.98
C GLY A 169 24.28 22.63 -2.07
N LEU A 170 23.40 22.88 -3.04
CA LEU A 170 22.67 24.14 -3.16
C LEU A 170 21.65 24.29 -2.05
N ASP A 171 21.01 23.20 -1.62
CA ASP A 171 20.09 23.20 -0.48
C ASP A 171 20.78 23.57 0.82
N VAL A 172 22.00 23.04 1.03
CA VAL A 172 22.84 23.42 2.18
C VAL A 172 23.13 24.92 2.17
N THR A 173 23.50 25.45 1.01
CA THR A 173 23.77 26.88 0.84
C THR A 173 22.51 27.72 1.06
N TYR A 174 21.35 27.22 0.62
CA TYR A 174 20.06 27.87 0.80
C TYR A 174 19.66 27.90 2.28
N MET A 175 19.78 26.80 3.02
CA MET A 175 19.53 26.77 4.47
C MET A 175 20.41 27.77 5.22
N VAL A 176 21.71 27.84 4.89
CA VAL A 176 22.63 28.83 5.49
C VAL A 176 22.18 30.26 5.17
N ARG A 177 21.75 30.51 3.93
CA ARG A 177 21.24 31.83 3.53
C ARG A 177 19.95 32.18 4.29
N TYR A 178 19.03 31.23 4.46
CA TYR A 178 17.81 31.41 5.24
C TYR A 178 18.12 31.83 6.68
N PHE A 179 19.02 31.12 7.38
CA PHE A 179 19.43 31.50 8.74
C PHE A 179 20.14 32.86 8.83
N LYS A 180 20.62 33.40 7.72
CA LYS A 180 21.19 34.76 7.62
C LYS A 180 20.15 35.83 7.24
N GLY A 181 18.86 35.50 7.26
CA GLY A 181 17.76 36.42 6.92
C GLY A 181 17.36 36.39 5.44
N GLY A 182 17.66 35.31 4.73
CA GLY A 182 17.20 35.08 3.36
C GLY A 182 15.71 34.72 3.25
N SER A 183 15.28 34.39 2.03
CA SER A 183 13.92 33.90 1.78
C SER A 183 13.65 32.60 2.54
N PRO A 184 12.40 32.35 2.97
CA PRO A 184 12.00 31.08 3.57
C PRO A 184 12.29 29.88 2.66
N PRO A 185 12.56 28.69 3.23
CA PRO A 185 12.62 27.43 2.51
C PRO A 185 11.32 27.12 1.77
N ALA A 186 11.45 26.55 0.58
CA ALA A 186 10.34 26.11 -0.24
C ALA A 186 10.50 24.61 -0.59
N PRO A 187 9.42 23.82 -0.54
CA PRO A 187 9.47 22.41 -0.88
C PRO A 187 9.44 22.19 -2.40
N CYS A 188 9.79 20.98 -2.85
CA CYS A 188 9.50 20.53 -4.21
C CYS A 188 8.00 20.67 -4.53
N PRO A 189 7.62 21.36 -5.63
CA PRO A 189 6.21 21.52 -6.02
C PRO A 189 5.48 20.21 -6.32
N SER A 190 6.21 19.17 -6.72
CA SER A 190 5.67 17.83 -6.99
C SER A 190 5.42 17.01 -5.72
N CYS A 191 5.93 17.46 -4.57
CA CYS A 191 5.88 16.74 -3.28
C CYS A 191 5.70 17.68 -2.08
N PRO A 192 4.61 18.47 -2.02
CA PRO A 192 4.38 19.34 -0.86
C PRO A 192 4.11 18.53 0.42
N PRO A 193 4.50 19.04 1.61
CA PRO A 193 4.21 18.40 2.89
C PRO A 193 2.72 18.52 3.28
N VAL A 194 2.19 17.57 4.07
CA VAL A 194 0.85 17.72 4.70
C VAL A 194 0.79 17.48 6.20
N PRO A 195 -0.14 18.16 6.89
CA PRO A 195 -0.68 19.50 6.53
C PRO A 195 0.50 20.48 6.43
N TYR A 196 0.43 21.52 5.59
CA TYR A 196 1.55 22.44 5.31
C TYR A 196 2.23 22.92 6.60
N LYS A 197 3.28 22.21 7.03
CA LYS A 197 3.89 22.37 8.34
C LYS A 197 4.99 23.40 8.17
N THR A 198 4.56 24.66 8.24
CA THR A 198 5.48 25.80 8.18
C THR A 198 6.44 25.74 9.34
N ILE A 199 7.68 26.10 9.03
CA ILE A 199 8.77 26.34 9.96
C ILE A 199 8.30 27.46 10.91
N ARG A 200 8.20 27.18 12.21
CA ARG A 200 7.90 28.19 13.23
C ARG A 200 9.17 28.86 13.72
#